data_AF-A0A955IW01-F1
#
_entry.id   AF-A0A955IW01-F1
#
_cell.length_a   1.000
_cell.length_b   1.000
_cell.length_c   1.000
_cell.angle_alpha   90.00
_cell.angle_beta   90.00
_cell.angle_gamma   90.00
#
_symmetry.space_group_name_H-M   'P 1'
#
loop_
_entity.id
_entity.type
_entity.pdbx_description
1 polymer ?
#
loop_
_entity_poly.entity_id
_entity_poly.type
_entity_poly.pdbx_seq_one_letter_code
_entity_poly.pdbx_strand_id
1 'polypeptide(L)'
;MALNNNEIRKKELEVYNLYLQKTGLSPATIKKLELSPEDVAKIITKMTSADSTLRLFTNAKKETRDNYLKQSVTIREQGFIMVALTMLDAVQAWDIANKYAKGIRETNDHKKIAYTLLADREKTNKGKLKYLTEASKCLEEALKATEGESISILKVHQASLNYDLALLHDTKSKEKKLKTALKMVDEALKTLPGSQAHRAWPLPIKAKILIELKLYDKALKVLQEAESCIYYGYEEEQNKNKQADMVLSVWTTGIALQMALLHIKTNKNTTARIYLSAVINCPDAAGVLANRKLQAKNLLKKLEEPSKEN
;
A
#
# COMPACT_ATOMS: atom_id res chain seq x y z
N MET A 1 28.74 -16.88 20.03
CA MET A 1 28.49 -16.92 18.57
C MET A 1 28.39 -15.48 18.09
N ALA A 2 29.26 -15.04 17.17
CA ALA A 2 29.16 -13.70 16.62
C ALA A 2 27.94 -13.64 15.69
N LEU A 3 27.01 -12.72 15.96
CA LEU A 3 25.88 -12.45 15.07
C LEU A 3 26.42 -12.07 13.69
N ASN A 4 25.78 -12.55 12.62
CA ASN A 4 26.07 -12.11 11.26
C ASN A 4 25.86 -10.58 11.18
N ASN A 5 26.72 -9.85 10.46
CA ASN A 5 26.58 -8.39 10.25
C ASN A 5 25.16 -7.97 9.82
N ASN A 6 24.45 -8.81 9.07
CA ASN A 6 23.06 -8.58 8.69
C ASN A 6 22.07 -8.69 9.87
N GLU A 7 22.29 -9.63 10.80
CA GLU A 7 21.46 -9.80 12.00
C GLU A 7 21.70 -8.68 13.01
N ILE A 8 22.95 -8.25 13.16
CA ILE A 8 23.31 -7.07 13.97
C ILE A 8 22.57 -5.86 13.43
N ARG A 9 22.68 -5.58 12.12
CA ARG A 9 22.02 -4.42 11.49
C ARG A 9 20.50 -4.48 11.57
N LYS A 10 19.91 -5.68 11.43
CA LYS A 10 18.47 -5.90 11.61
C LYS A 10 18.02 -5.55 13.04
N LYS A 11 18.78 -5.98 14.05
CA LYS A 11 18.51 -5.71 15.47
C LYS A 11 18.71 -4.22 15.81
N GLU A 12 19.72 -3.57 15.22
CA GLU A 12 19.92 -2.12 15.34
C GLU A 12 18.74 -1.32 14.76
N LEU A 13 18.25 -1.71 13.57
CA LEU A 13 17.07 -1.10 12.94
C LEU A 13 15.80 -1.33 13.76
N GLU A 14 15.64 -2.51 14.38
CA GLU A 14 14.51 -2.82 15.25
C GLU A 14 14.48 -1.92 16.49
N VAL A 15 15.60 -1.80 17.19
CA VAL A 15 15.77 -0.91 18.36
C VAL A 15 15.44 0.52 17.97
N TYR A 16 15.98 1.02 16.85
CA TYR A 16 15.76 2.38 16.40
C TYR A 16 14.31 2.63 15.96
N ASN A 17 13.69 1.68 15.27
CA ASN A 17 12.28 1.77 14.88
C ASN A 17 11.35 1.82 16.11
N LEU A 18 11.63 1.05 17.16
CA LEU A 18 10.89 1.11 18.41
C LEU A 18 11.13 2.43 19.15
N TYR A 19 12.36 2.96 19.11
CA TYR A 19 12.69 4.29 19.63
C TYR A 19 11.90 5.40 18.92
N LEU A 20 11.71 5.33 17.60
CA LEU A 20 10.92 6.33 16.86
C LEU A 20 9.40 6.23 17.09
N GLN A 21 8.89 5.04 17.45
CA GLN A 21 7.45 4.83 17.69
C GLN A 21 6.97 5.35 19.05
N LYS A 22 7.87 5.59 20.00
CA LYS A 22 7.56 6.04 21.37
C LYS A 22 8.43 7.25 21.68
N THR A 23 8.05 8.13 22.62
CA THR A 23 8.94 9.18 23.13
C THR A 23 10.05 8.59 24.03
N GLY A 24 10.76 7.57 23.54
CA GLY A 24 11.74 6.76 24.28
C GLY A 24 11.34 5.29 24.45
N LEU A 25 12.33 4.44 24.73
CA LEU A 25 12.13 3.00 24.99
C LEU A 25 11.94 2.75 26.49
N SER A 26 10.82 2.12 26.87
CA SER A 26 10.59 1.73 28.27
C SER A 26 11.52 0.58 28.70
N PRO A 27 11.85 0.44 30.00
CA PRO A 27 12.67 -0.67 30.50
C PRO A 27 12.13 -2.06 30.13
N ALA A 28 10.81 -2.22 30.13
CA ALA A 28 10.15 -3.45 29.69
C ALA A 28 10.34 -3.74 28.18
N THR A 29 10.46 -2.70 27.35
CA THR A 29 10.74 -2.84 25.92
C THR A 29 12.21 -3.20 25.70
N ILE A 30 13.13 -2.58 26.44
CA ILE A 30 14.57 -2.90 26.41
C ILE A 30 14.81 -4.36 26.80
N LYS A 31 14.18 -4.82 27.88
CA LYS A 31 14.28 -6.22 28.33
C LYS A 31 13.79 -7.22 27.29
N LYS A 32 12.77 -6.89 26.49
CA LYS A 32 12.26 -7.74 25.40
C LYS A 32 13.19 -7.83 24.19
N LEU A 33 14.07 -6.84 24.01
CA LEU A 33 15.04 -6.82 22.92
C LEU A 33 16.29 -7.64 23.24
N GLU A 34 16.39 -8.16 24.47
CA GLU A 34 17.57 -8.89 24.96
C GLU A 34 18.85 -8.06 24.77
N LEU A 35 18.75 -6.76 25.08
CA LEU A 35 19.85 -5.81 25.01
C LEU A 35 19.93 -5.06 26.34
N SER A 36 21.13 -4.63 26.71
CA SER A 36 21.30 -3.73 27.85
C SER A 36 20.78 -2.32 27.50
N PRO A 37 20.37 -1.51 28.49
CA PRO A 37 20.05 -0.10 28.27
C PRO A 37 21.20 0.69 27.61
N GLU A 38 22.44 0.32 27.93
CA GLU A 38 23.65 0.92 27.34
C GLU A 38 23.81 0.55 25.86
N ASP A 39 23.57 -0.71 25.48
CA ASP A 39 23.59 -1.13 24.08
C ASP A 39 22.47 -0.45 23.29
N VAL A 40 21.28 -0.35 23.88
CA VAL A 40 20.17 0.40 23.29
C VAL A 40 20.53 1.88 23.11
N ALA A 41 21.12 2.51 24.12
CA ALA A 41 21.59 3.89 24.04
C ALA A 41 22.70 4.05 23.00
N LYS A 42 23.65 3.10 22.90
CA LYS A 42 24.70 3.08 21.86
C LYS A 42 24.11 2.91 20.48
N ILE A 43 23.09 2.07 20.30
CA ILE A 43 22.41 1.88 19.01
C ILE A 43 21.62 3.14 18.65
N ILE A 44 20.85 3.70 19.58
CA ILE A 44 20.12 4.95 19.34
C ILE A 44 21.12 6.05 19.01
N THR A 45 22.14 6.27 19.84
CA THR A 45 23.21 7.24 19.59
C THR A 45 23.90 6.95 18.28
N LYS A 46 24.31 5.72 17.97
CA LYS A 46 24.89 5.36 16.66
C LYS A 46 23.95 5.71 15.51
N MET A 47 22.66 5.49 15.66
CA MET A 47 21.67 5.76 14.62
C MET A 47 21.26 7.25 14.55
N THR A 48 21.37 8.01 15.65
CA THR A 48 21.08 9.45 15.71
C THR A 48 22.31 10.34 15.48
N SER A 49 23.50 9.86 15.85
CA SER A 49 24.81 10.52 15.76
C SER A 49 25.63 10.05 14.56
N ALA A 50 25.25 8.96 13.88
CA ALA A 50 25.72 8.67 12.51
C ALA A 50 24.99 9.58 11.52
N ASP A 51 25.42 10.82 11.56
CA ASP A 51 25.03 11.93 10.70
C ASP A 51 25.40 11.73 9.21
N SER A 52 25.88 10.55 8.82
CA SER A 52 26.33 10.23 7.46
C SER A 52 25.60 9.05 6.82
N THR A 53 25.01 8.14 7.60
CA THR A 53 24.27 6.98 7.04
C THR A 53 22.78 7.23 6.91
N LEU A 54 22.22 8.16 7.70
CA LEU A 54 20.82 8.59 7.61
C LEU A 54 20.62 10.00 6.99
N ARG A 55 21.70 10.70 6.64
CA ARG A 55 21.63 12.00 5.97
C ARG A 55 21.95 11.88 4.49
N LEU A 56 20.99 12.27 3.67
CA LEU A 56 21.25 12.69 2.31
C LEU A 56 21.42 14.21 2.31
N PHE A 57 22.65 14.70 2.05
CA PHE A 57 22.87 16.13 1.89
C PHE A 57 22.22 16.62 0.61
N THR A 58 21.57 17.78 0.63
CA THR A 58 20.87 18.36 -0.53
C THR A 58 21.78 18.69 -1.71
N ASN A 59 23.09 18.79 -1.50
CA ASN A 59 24.12 18.98 -2.53
C ASN A 59 24.75 17.66 -3.04
N ALA A 60 24.27 16.50 -2.57
CA ALA A 60 24.76 15.21 -3.03
C ALA A 60 24.43 14.97 -4.51
N LYS A 61 25.24 14.15 -5.19
CA LYS A 61 24.96 13.73 -6.58
C LYS A 61 23.67 12.91 -6.67
N LYS A 62 23.03 12.93 -7.84
CA LYS A 62 21.77 12.20 -8.11
C LYS A 62 21.92 10.69 -7.88
N GLU A 63 23.06 10.09 -8.20
CA GLU A 63 23.32 8.66 -7.97
C GLU A 63 23.28 8.30 -6.48
N THR A 64 23.80 9.18 -5.62
CA THR A 64 23.73 9.03 -4.17
C THR A 64 22.28 9.06 -3.70
N ARG A 65 21.48 10.02 -4.20
CA ARG A 65 20.04 10.09 -3.95
C ARG A 65 19.30 8.82 -4.39
N ASP A 66 19.57 8.33 -5.59
CA ASP A 66 18.90 7.15 -6.15
C ASP A 66 19.26 5.87 -5.37
N ASN A 67 20.51 5.73 -4.94
CA ASN A 67 20.92 4.64 -4.04
C ASN A 67 20.24 4.72 -2.69
N TYR A 68 20.10 5.93 -2.14
CA TYR A 68 19.45 6.18 -0.87
C TYR A 68 17.95 5.85 -0.91
N LEU A 69 17.27 6.20 -2.02
CA LEU A 69 15.89 5.78 -2.28
C LEU A 69 15.74 4.26 -2.37
N LYS A 70 16.63 3.56 -3.09
CA LYS A 70 16.60 2.09 -3.17
C LYS A 70 16.79 1.44 -1.80
N GLN A 71 17.67 1.98 -0.97
CA GLN A 71 17.88 1.50 0.40
C GLN A 71 16.65 1.73 1.28
N SER A 72 16.01 2.90 1.20
CA SER A 72 14.79 3.18 1.96
C SER A 72 13.64 2.25 1.58
N VAL A 73 13.49 1.95 0.29
CA VAL A 73 12.55 0.92 -0.20
C VAL A 73 12.87 -0.45 0.38
N THR A 74 14.13 -0.87 0.34
CA THR A 74 14.55 -2.17 0.90
C THR A 74 14.24 -2.27 2.39
N ILE A 75 14.55 -1.23 3.17
CA ILE A 75 14.27 -1.15 4.61
C ILE A 75 12.77 -1.16 4.89
N ARG A 76 11.95 -0.52 4.04
CA ARG A 76 10.48 -0.59 4.12
C ARG A 76 9.99 -2.03 3.92
N GLU A 77 10.45 -2.71 2.87
CA GLU A 77 10.05 -4.09 2.57
C GLU A 77 10.47 -5.07 3.68
N GLN A 78 11.55 -4.77 4.41
CA GLN A 78 11.96 -5.50 5.61
C GLN A 78 11.09 -5.22 6.85
N GLY A 79 10.14 -4.28 6.77
CA GLY A 79 9.18 -3.97 7.82
C GLY A 79 9.61 -2.84 8.79
N PHE A 80 10.77 -2.23 8.57
CA PHE A 80 11.32 -1.11 9.36
C PHE A 80 10.76 0.24 8.88
N ILE A 81 9.43 0.38 8.98
CA ILE A 81 8.69 1.44 8.30
C ILE A 81 9.07 2.85 8.77
N MET A 82 9.31 3.08 10.07
CA MET A 82 9.66 4.43 10.55
C MET A 82 11.04 4.86 10.08
N VAL A 83 12.01 3.93 10.04
CA VAL A 83 13.35 4.20 9.53
C VAL A 83 13.29 4.53 8.03
N ALA A 84 12.51 3.75 7.27
CA ALA A 84 12.30 4.03 5.86
C ALA A 84 11.66 5.41 5.64
N LEU A 85 10.70 5.83 6.47
CA LEU A 85 10.11 7.17 6.40
C LEU A 85 11.15 8.27 6.65
N THR A 86 11.98 8.14 7.68
CA THR A 86 13.07 9.10 7.93
C THR A 86 14.02 9.22 6.74
N MET A 87 14.36 8.08 6.11
CA MET A 87 15.18 8.10 4.90
C MET A 87 14.46 8.75 3.72
N LEU A 88 13.18 8.45 3.52
CA LEU A 88 12.37 9.05 2.46
C LEU A 88 12.19 10.55 2.66
N ASP A 89 12.10 11.04 3.90
CA ASP A 89 12.08 12.48 4.19
C ASP A 89 13.38 13.17 3.75
N ALA A 90 14.54 12.51 3.95
CA ALA A 90 15.82 13.01 3.46
C ALA A 90 15.90 13.02 1.92
N VAL A 91 15.37 11.98 1.26
CA VAL A 91 15.24 11.96 -0.22
C VAL A 91 14.34 13.09 -0.70
N GLN A 92 13.20 13.31 -0.03
CA GLN A 92 12.26 14.37 -0.41
C GLN A 92 12.88 15.75 -0.26
N ALA A 93 13.62 16.00 0.82
CA ALA A 93 14.34 17.25 1.02
C ALA A 93 15.35 17.52 -0.12
N TRP A 94 16.06 16.49 -0.57
CA TRP A 94 16.93 16.58 -1.74
C TRP A 94 16.15 16.88 -3.02
N ASP A 95 15.05 16.15 -3.26
CA ASP A 95 14.21 16.30 -4.47
C ASP A 95 13.63 17.72 -4.57
N ILE A 96 13.17 18.28 -3.44
CA ILE A 96 12.66 19.66 -3.35
C ILE A 96 13.78 20.67 -3.61
N ALA A 97 14.93 20.53 -2.93
CA ALA A 97 16.06 21.44 -3.06
C ALA A 97 16.61 21.50 -4.49
N ASN A 98 16.57 20.37 -5.21
CA ASN A 98 17.05 20.25 -6.60
C ASN A 98 15.93 20.39 -7.65
N LYS A 99 14.70 20.75 -7.23
CA LYS A 99 13.52 20.88 -8.10
C LYS A 99 13.28 19.64 -8.98
N TYR A 100 13.57 18.46 -8.46
CA TYR A 100 13.48 17.20 -9.20
C TYR A 100 12.07 16.62 -9.13
N ALA A 101 11.17 17.12 -9.98
CA ALA A 101 9.74 16.76 -9.96
C ALA A 101 9.45 15.25 -10.01
N LYS A 102 10.16 14.51 -10.88
CA LYS A 102 10.07 13.04 -10.94
C LYS A 102 10.42 12.40 -9.60
N GLY A 103 11.46 12.91 -8.92
CA GLY A 103 11.86 12.43 -7.62
C GLY A 103 10.83 12.71 -6.54
N ILE A 104 10.27 13.94 -6.50
CA ILE A 104 9.20 14.33 -5.56
C ILE A 104 8.02 13.35 -5.66
N ARG A 105 7.62 12.99 -6.88
CA ARG A 105 6.56 12.00 -7.12
C ARG A 105 6.93 10.62 -6.57
N GLU A 106 8.08 10.07 -6.98
CA GLU A 106 8.55 8.73 -6.57
C GLU A 106 8.68 8.60 -5.05
N THR A 107 9.28 9.59 -4.41
CA THR A 107 9.48 9.62 -2.97
C THR A 107 8.15 9.67 -2.22
N ASN A 108 7.21 10.50 -2.68
CA ASN A 108 5.88 10.57 -2.09
C ASN A 108 5.05 9.29 -2.29
N ASP A 109 5.20 8.61 -3.42
CA ASP A 109 4.55 7.31 -3.63
C ASP A 109 5.03 6.27 -2.61
N HIS A 110 6.34 6.25 -2.33
CA HIS A 110 6.90 5.36 -1.30
C HIS A 110 6.53 5.77 0.13
N LYS A 111 6.47 7.07 0.44
CA LYS A 111 5.98 7.56 1.74
C LYS A 111 4.51 7.19 1.96
N LYS A 112 3.66 7.34 0.95
CA LYS A 112 2.25 6.88 0.99
C LYS A 112 2.15 5.40 1.34
N ILE A 113 2.93 4.53 0.68
CA ILE A 113 2.93 3.09 0.99
C ILE A 113 3.33 2.86 2.45
N ALA A 114 4.38 3.52 2.93
CA ALA A 114 4.84 3.41 4.31
C ALA A 114 3.76 3.84 5.32
N TYR A 115 3.07 4.96 5.08
CA TYR A 115 1.97 5.39 5.93
C TYR A 115 0.76 4.45 5.89
N THR A 116 0.39 3.91 4.72
CA THR A 116 -0.66 2.88 4.63
C THR A 116 -0.29 1.62 5.43
N LEU A 117 0.96 1.17 5.37
CA LEU A 117 1.44 0.04 6.18
C LEU A 117 1.39 0.33 7.68
N LEU A 118 1.67 1.56 8.12
CA LEU A 118 1.50 1.95 9.52
C LEU A 118 0.02 1.99 9.91
N ALA A 119 -0.87 2.47 9.05
CA ALA A 119 -2.31 2.44 9.27
C ALA A 119 -2.83 0.99 9.43
N ASP A 120 -2.34 0.04 8.63
CA ASP A 120 -2.75 -1.37 8.74
C ASP A 120 -2.33 -2.00 10.08
N ARG A 121 -1.22 -1.53 10.68
CA ARG A 121 -0.73 -1.97 11.99
C ARG A 121 -1.50 -1.36 13.16
N GLU A 122 -2.24 -0.28 12.93
CA GLU A 122 -3.00 0.40 13.97
C GLU A 122 -4.27 -0.37 14.36
N LYS A 123 -4.51 -0.49 15.67
CA LYS A 123 -5.70 -1.16 16.21
C LYS A 123 -6.90 -0.24 16.36
N THR A 124 -6.67 1.07 16.41
CA THR A 124 -7.71 2.07 16.68
C THR A 124 -8.02 2.88 15.43
N ASN A 125 -9.29 3.29 15.26
CA ASN A 125 -9.67 4.17 14.16
C ASN A 125 -8.93 5.51 14.20
N LYS A 126 -8.64 6.04 15.40
CA LYS A 126 -7.87 7.28 15.57
C LYS A 126 -6.43 7.15 15.04
N GLY A 127 -5.74 6.05 15.37
CA GLY A 127 -4.40 5.76 14.84
C GLY A 127 -4.40 5.57 13.33
N LYS A 128 -5.36 4.79 12.80
CA LYS A 128 -5.55 4.61 11.36
C LYS A 128 -5.76 5.92 10.64
N LEU A 129 -6.66 6.77 11.15
CA LEU A 129 -6.99 8.07 10.56
C LEU A 129 -5.75 8.97 10.47
N LYS A 130 -4.92 9.01 11.52
CA LYS A 130 -3.66 9.77 11.52
C LYS A 130 -2.79 9.39 10.32
N TYR A 131 -2.47 8.10 10.16
CA TYR A 131 -1.56 7.66 9.11
C TYR A 131 -2.17 7.72 7.70
N LEU A 132 -3.45 7.39 7.53
CA LEU A 132 -4.11 7.53 6.23
C LEU A 132 -4.21 9.00 5.78
N THR A 133 -4.32 9.94 6.73
CA THR A 133 -4.28 11.38 6.42
C THR A 133 -2.90 11.80 5.91
N GLU A 134 -1.81 11.34 6.55
CA GLU A 134 -0.45 11.61 6.06
C GLU A 134 -0.20 10.96 4.68
N ALA A 135 -0.70 9.75 4.45
CA ALA A 135 -0.65 9.11 3.14
C ALA A 135 -1.37 9.93 2.05
N SER A 136 -2.44 10.64 2.42
CA SER A 136 -3.21 11.49 1.50
C SER A 136 -2.44 12.74 1.13
N LYS A 137 -1.79 13.37 2.12
CA LYS A 137 -0.91 14.52 1.87
C LYS A 137 0.22 14.17 0.91
N CYS A 138 0.84 13.00 1.08
CA CYS A 138 1.88 12.53 0.15
C CYS A 138 1.35 12.41 -1.29
N LEU A 139 0.15 11.86 -1.49
CA LEU A 139 -0.45 11.76 -2.82
C LEU A 139 -0.84 13.13 -3.39
N GLU A 140 -1.32 14.06 -2.57
CA GLU A 140 -1.60 15.43 -2.99
C GLU A 140 -0.32 16.17 -3.44
N GLU A 141 0.78 15.99 -2.71
CA GLU A 141 2.10 16.51 -3.11
C GLU A 141 2.61 15.86 -4.40
N ALA A 142 2.46 14.54 -4.54
CA ALA A 142 2.82 13.83 -5.76
C ALA A 142 2.00 14.33 -6.95
N LEU A 143 0.69 14.54 -6.78
CA LEU A 143 -0.20 15.07 -7.81
C LEU A 143 0.20 16.47 -8.27
N LYS A 144 0.55 17.36 -7.33
CA LYS A 144 1.03 18.72 -7.65
C LYS A 144 2.34 18.73 -8.44
N ALA A 145 3.19 17.72 -8.23
CA ALA A 145 4.47 17.57 -8.93
C ALA A 145 4.36 16.76 -10.24
N THR A 146 3.19 16.25 -10.59
CA THR A 146 2.99 15.33 -11.71
C THR A 146 2.26 16.00 -12.86
N GLU A 147 2.78 15.79 -14.07
CA GLU A 147 2.15 16.20 -15.33
C GLU A 147 1.81 14.99 -16.20
N GLY A 148 0.90 15.18 -17.16
CA GLY A 148 0.55 14.18 -18.17
C GLY A 148 -0.17 12.94 -17.64
N GLU A 149 0.10 11.80 -18.27
CA GLU A 149 -0.65 10.55 -18.07
C GLU A 149 -0.50 9.93 -16.68
N SER A 150 0.56 10.28 -15.94
CA SER A 150 0.77 9.79 -14.57
C SER A 150 -0.28 10.32 -13.57
N ILE A 151 -1.02 11.37 -13.92
CA ILE A 151 -2.10 11.94 -13.10
C ILE A 151 -3.22 10.92 -12.88
N SER A 152 -3.60 10.15 -13.90
CA SER A 152 -4.70 9.17 -13.77
C SER A 152 -4.34 8.05 -12.80
N ILE A 153 -3.10 7.54 -12.85
CA ILE A 153 -2.59 6.53 -11.91
C ILE A 153 -2.64 7.04 -10.47
N LEU A 154 -2.16 8.28 -10.23
CA LEU A 154 -2.20 8.88 -8.90
C LEU A 154 -3.64 9.13 -8.42
N LYS A 155 -4.57 9.51 -9.31
CA LYS A 155 -6.00 9.64 -8.98
C LYS A 155 -6.61 8.31 -8.52
N VAL A 156 -6.23 7.18 -9.12
CA VAL A 156 -6.68 5.85 -8.69
C VAL A 156 -6.16 5.54 -7.28
N HIS A 157 -4.89 5.83 -6.99
CA HIS A 157 -4.33 5.67 -5.65
C HIS A 157 -5.03 6.56 -4.62
N GLN A 158 -5.29 7.83 -4.96
CA GLN A 158 -6.03 8.75 -4.09
C GLN A 158 -7.47 8.29 -3.86
N ALA A 159 -8.14 7.74 -4.88
CA ALA A 159 -9.47 7.17 -4.73
C ALA A 159 -9.48 5.96 -3.78
N SER A 160 -8.49 5.08 -3.89
CA SER A 160 -8.32 3.95 -2.96
C SER A 160 -8.13 4.43 -1.52
N LEU A 161 -7.31 5.46 -1.31
CA LEU A 161 -7.08 6.00 0.03
C LEU A 161 -8.32 6.72 0.58
N ASN A 162 -9.04 7.46 -0.26
CA ASN A 162 -10.29 8.11 0.11
C ASN A 162 -11.36 7.07 0.48
N TYR A 163 -11.37 5.91 -0.17
CA TYR A 163 -12.20 4.78 0.25
C TYR A 163 -11.85 4.32 1.66
N ASP A 164 -10.57 4.07 1.96
CA ASP A 164 -10.15 3.58 3.28
C ASP A 164 -10.44 4.61 4.39
N LEU A 165 -10.23 5.89 4.11
CA LEU A 165 -10.62 6.99 5.00
C LEU A 165 -12.13 7.03 5.22
N ALA A 166 -12.94 6.86 4.16
CA ALA A 166 -14.40 6.87 4.26
C ALA A 166 -14.94 5.78 5.20
N LEU A 167 -14.27 4.63 5.28
CA LEU A 167 -14.65 3.55 6.19
C LEU A 167 -14.47 3.89 7.68
N LEU A 168 -13.73 4.94 8.01
CA LEU A 168 -13.50 5.39 9.39
C LEU A 168 -14.49 6.47 9.85
N HIS A 169 -15.34 6.99 8.95
CA HIS A 169 -16.28 8.06 9.25
C HIS A 169 -17.70 7.54 9.53
N ASP A 170 -18.55 8.40 10.10
CA ASP A 170 -19.98 8.14 10.24
C ASP A 170 -20.67 7.93 8.88
N THR A 171 -21.86 7.33 8.89
CA THR A 171 -22.58 6.91 7.67
C THR A 171 -22.79 8.03 6.65
N LYS A 172 -23.14 9.26 7.08
CA LYS A 172 -23.41 10.37 6.14
C LYS A 172 -22.11 10.88 5.51
N SER A 173 -21.07 11.05 6.32
CA SER A 173 -19.74 11.46 5.84
C SER A 173 -19.09 10.40 4.95
N LYS A 174 -19.28 9.12 5.28
CA LYS A 174 -18.85 7.96 4.49
C LYS A 174 -19.42 8.00 3.08
N GLU A 175 -20.73 8.14 2.92
CA GLU A 175 -21.37 8.14 1.59
C GLU A 175 -20.83 9.27 0.68
N LYS A 176 -20.72 10.49 1.22
CA LYS A 176 -20.18 11.63 0.48
C LYS A 176 -18.74 11.37 0.02
N LYS A 177 -17.88 10.86 0.90
CA LYS A 177 -16.48 10.55 0.59
C LYS A 177 -16.36 9.42 -0.43
N LEU A 178 -17.19 8.39 -0.34
CA LEU A 178 -17.24 7.32 -1.32
C LEU A 178 -17.67 7.81 -2.71
N LYS A 179 -18.66 8.71 -2.79
CA LYS A 179 -19.04 9.34 -4.08
C LYS A 179 -17.91 10.17 -4.67
N THR A 180 -17.16 10.91 -3.85
CA THR A 180 -15.96 11.63 -4.30
C THR A 180 -14.90 10.66 -4.82
N ALA A 181 -14.60 9.59 -4.09
CA ALA A 181 -13.66 8.56 -4.53
C ALA A 181 -14.09 7.91 -5.86
N LEU A 182 -15.38 7.59 -6.02
CA LEU A 182 -15.94 7.03 -7.25
C LEU A 182 -15.70 7.96 -8.46
N LYS A 183 -16.02 9.25 -8.30
CA LYS A 183 -15.80 10.26 -9.34
C LYS A 183 -14.33 10.34 -9.75
N MET A 184 -13.40 10.23 -8.80
CA MET A 184 -11.97 10.23 -9.08
C MET A 184 -11.54 9.02 -9.92
N VAL A 185 -12.06 7.82 -9.63
CA VAL A 185 -11.78 6.64 -10.47
C VAL A 185 -12.36 6.83 -11.87
N ASP A 186 -13.58 7.35 -11.99
CA ASP A 186 -14.21 7.62 -13.29
C ASP A 186 -13.42 8.63 -14.14
N GLU A 187 -12.88 9.68 -13.51
CA GLU A 187 -12.00 10.64 -14.19
C GLU A 187 -10.68 9.99 -14.60
N ALA A 188 -10.07 9.17 -13.73
CA ALA A 188 -8.82 8.50 -14.03
C ALA A 188 -8.95 7.53 -15.21
N LEU A 189 -10.04 6.76 -15.26
CA LEU A 189 -10.33 5.80 -16.32
C LEU A 189 -10.43 6.43 -17.72
N LYS A 190 -10.72 7.72 -17.83
CA LYS A 190 -10.80 8.43 -19.12
C LYS A 190 -9.44 8.68 -19.75
N THR A 191 -8.39 8.76 -18.93
CA THR A 191 -7.03 9.13 -19.37
C THR A 191 -5.97 8.16 -18.80
N LEU A 192 -6.39 6.94 -18.46
CA LEU A 192 -5.47 5.92 -17.98
C LEU A 192 -4.58 5.44 -19.14
N PRO A 193 -3.25 5.54 -19.03
CA PRO A 193 -2.35 5.06 -20.08
C PRO A 193 -2.24 3.54 -20.08
N GLY A 194 -1.57 2.98 -21.08
CA GLY A 194 -1.22 1.54 -21.13
C GLY A 194 -2.15 0.70 -21.99
N SER A 195 -2.04 -0.62 -21.82
CA SER A 195 -2.81 -1.59 -22.60
C SER A 195 -4.29 -1.60 -22.24
N GLN A 196 -5.09 -2.24 -23.08
CA GLN A 196 -6.49 -2.53 -22.73
C GLN A 196 -6.60 -3.34 -21.43
N ALA A 197 -5.65 -4.23 -21.15
CA ALA A 197 -5.60 -5.01 -19.91
C ALA A 197 -5.29 -4.12 -18.69
N HIS A 198 -4.40 -3.14 -18.82
CA HIS A 198 -4.10 -2.20 -17.72
C HIS A 198 -5.34 -1.42 -17.26
N ARG A 199 -6.31 -1.21 -18.15
CA ARG A 199 -7.59 -0.60 -17.82
C ARG A 199 -8.41 -1.39 -16.78
N ALA A 200 -8.12 -2.68 -16.61
CA ALA A 200 -8.71 -3.51 -15.56
C ALA A 200 -8.21 -3.18 -14.15
N TRP A 201 -6.99 -2.64 -14.01
CA TRP A 201 -6.36 -2.37 -12.71
C TRP A 201 -7.20 -1.49 -11.75
N PRO A 202 -7.77 -0.34 -12.17
CA PRO A 202 -8.57 0.50 -11.28
C PRO A 202 -10.01 0.00 -11.05
N LEU A 203 -10.55 -0.88 -11.90
CA LEU A 203 -11.96 -1.29 -11.85
C LEU A 203 -12.33 -2.06 -10.56
N PRO A 204 -11.49 -2.91 -9.97
CA PRO A 204 -11.71 -3.46 -8.63
C PRO A 204 -11.94 -2.39 -7.55
N ILE A 205 -11.22 -1.26 -7.58
CA ILE A 205 -11.44 -0.17 -6.62
C ILE A 205 -12.81 0.49 -6.85
N LYS A 206 -13.16 0.75 -8.11
CA LYS A 206 -14.48 1.26 -8.49
C LYS A 206 -15.59 0.34 -7.99
N ALA A 207 -15.48 -0.97 -8.22
CA ALA A 207 -16.43 -1.96 -7.74
C ALA A 207 -16.51 -1.99 -6.21
N LYS A 208 -15.37 -1.98 -5.51
CA LYS A 208 -15.31 -1.93 -4.04
C LYS A 208 -16.08 -0.73 -3.47
N ILE A 209 -15.91 0.45 -4.08
CA ILE A 209 -16.65 1.68 -3.71
C ILE A 209 -18.16 1.50 -3.96
N LEU A 210 -18.55 0.97 -5.12
CA LEU A 210 -19.95 0.73 -5.47
C LEU A 210 -20.64 -0.28 -4.54
N ILE A 211 -19.93 -1.33 -4.12
CA ILE A 211 -20.40 -2.32 -3.14
C ILE A 211 -20.69 -1.63 -1.80
N GLU A 212 -19.80 -0.77 -1.31
CA GLU A 212 -20.02 -0.04 -0.06
C GLU A 212 -21.17 0.98 -0.16
N LEU A 213 -21.43 1.51 -1.37
CA LEU A 213 -22.58 2.34 -1.69
C LEU A 213 -23.88 1.53 -1.93
N LYS A 214 -23.85 0.19 -1.79
CA LYS A 214 -24.96 -0.73 -2.06
C LYS A 214 -25.48 -0.69 -3.51
N LEU A 215 -24.64 -0.25 -4.45
CA LEU A 215 -24.94 -0.20 -5.89
C LEU A 215 -24.48 -1.50 -6.58
N TYR A 216 -25.03 -2.62 -6.14
CA TYR A 216 -24.52 -3.96 -6.47
C TYR A 216 -24.54 -4.30 -7.97
N ASP A 217 -25.59 -3.94 -8.70
CA ASP A 217 -25.67 -4.21 -10.15
C ASP A 217 -24.61 -3.42 -10.92
N LYS A 218 -24.33 -2.18 -10.50
CA LYS A 218 -23.26 -1.37 -11.08
C LYS A 218 -21.89 -1.96 -10.76
N ALA A 219 -21.70 -2.46 -9.53
CA ALA A 219 -20.46 -3.12 -9.14
C ALA A 219 -20.22 -4.39 -9.98
N LEU A 220 -21.25 -5.20 -10.22
CA LEU A 220 -21.16 -6.39 -11.08
C LEU A 220 -20.73 -6.03 -12.50
N LYS A 221 -21.40 -5.05 -13.12
CA LYS A 221 -21.06 -4.58 -14.47
C LYS A 221 -19.61 -4.11 -14.58
N VAL A 222 -19.12 -3.38 -13.57
CA VAL A 222 -17.73 -2.91 -13.51
C VAL A 222 -16.74 -4.07 -13.39
N LEU A 223 -17.07 -5.13 -12.65
CA LEU A 223 -16.21 -6.31 -12.53
C LEU A 223 -16.18 -7.11 -13.84
N GLN A 224 -17.32 -7.26 -14.51
CA GLN A 224 -17.38 -7.89 -15.85
C GLN A 224 -16.63 -7.08 -16.92
N GLU A 225 -16.71 -5.75 -16.86
CA GLU A 225 -15.88 -4.86 -17.69
C GLU A 225 -14.39 -5.11 -17.42
N ALA A 226 -13.99 -5.27 -16.16
CA ALA A 226 -12.61 -5.56 -15.80
C ALA A 226 -12.12 -6.90 -16.36
N GLU A 227 -12.94 -7.95 -16.29
CA GLU A 227 -12.62 -9.25 -16.91
C GLU A 227 -12.49 -9.13 -18.43
N SER A 228 -13.38 -8.36 -19.06
CA SER A 228 -13.34 -8.10 -20.50
C SER A 228 -12.06 -7.34 -20.91
N CYS A 229 -11.66 -6.34 -20.13
CA CYS A 229 -10.39 -5.62 -20.33
C CYS A 229 -9.18 -6.57 -20.29
N ILE A 230 -9.14 -7.49 -19.31
CA ILE A 230 -8.08 -8.50 -19.23
C ILE A 230 -8.10 -9.40 -20.46
N TYR A 231 -9.26 -9.93 -20.84
CA TYR A 231 -9.39 -10.86 -21.96
C TYR A 231 -8.91 -10.24 -23.27
N TYR A 232 -9.46 -9.09 -23.65
CA TYR A 232 -9.13 -8.45 -24.92
C TYR A 232 -7.74 -7.80 -24.94
N GLY A 233 -7.21 -7.42 -23.79
CA GLY A 233 -5.87 -6.83 -23.68
C GLY A 233 -4.75 -7.82 -23.37
N TYR A 234 -5.05 -9.12 -23.25
CA TYR A 234 -4.10 -10.12 -22.76
C TYR A 234 -2.82 -10.19 -23.61
N GLU A 235 -2.98 -10.38 -24.92
CA GLU A 235 -1.85 -10.50 -25.85
C GLU A 235 -1.03 -9.21 -25.94
N GLU A 236 -1.71 -8.05 -25.89
CA GLU A 236 -1.05 -6.75 -25.88
C GLU A 236 -0.13 -6.61 -24.65
N GLU A 237 -0.61 -7.01 -23.47
CA GLU A 237 0.17 -6.95 -22.22
C GLU A 237 1.35 -7.92 -22.27
N GLN A 238 1.14 -9.16 -22.73
CA GLN A 238 2.19 -10.17 -22.89
C GLN A 238 3.34 -9.67 -23.77
N ASN A 239 3.02 -8.98 -24.86
CA ASN A 239 4.02 -8.47 -25.79
C ASN A 239 4.77 -7.23 -25.27
N LYS A 240 4.12 -6.40 -24.43
CA LYS A 240 4.70 -5.13 -23.95
C LYS A 240 5.45 -5.26 -22.62
N ASN A 241 5.12 -6.25 -21.79
CA ASN A 241 5.55 -6.29 -20.40
C ASN A 241 6.27 -7.62 -20.07
N LYS A 242 7.56 -7.55 -19.74
CA LYS A 242 8.36 -8.72 -19.32
C LYS A 242 7.84 -9.39 -18.04
N GLN A 243 6.93 -8.73 -17.31
CA GLN A 243 6.27 -9.23 -16.11
C GLN A 243 4.75 -9.37 -16.30
N ALA A 244 4.27 -9.50 -17.54
CA ALA A 244 2.84 -9.58 -17.86
C ALA A 244 2.10 -10.64 -17.03
N ASP A 245 2.61 -11.86 -16.93
CA ASP A 245 1.97 -12.93 -16.14
C ASP A 245 1.75 -12.55 -14.67
N MET A 246 2.76 -11.93 -14.05
CA MET A 246 2.69 -11.45 -12.68
C MET A 246 1.61 -10.37 -12.54
N VAL A 247 1.61 -9.40 -13.45
CA VAL A 247 0.69 -8.25 -13.43
C VAL A 247 -0.76 -8.67 -13.70
N LEU A 248 -0.98 -9.53 -14.71
CA LEU A 248 -2.28 -10.10 -15.02
C LEU A 248 -2.80 -10.96 -13.85
N SER A 249 -1.95 -11.73 -13.19
CA SER A 249 -2.32 -12.48 -11.98
C SER A 249 -2.78 -11.55 -10.84
N VAL A 250 -2.05 -10.45 -10.62
CA VAL A 250 -2.40 -9.39 -9.65
C VAL A 250 -3.76 -8.76 -9.97
N TRP A 251 -4.04 -8.45 -11.23
CA TRP A 251 -5.30 -7.82 -11.64
C TRP A 251 -6.48 -8.80 -11.57
N THR A 252 -6.34 -9.99 -12.16
CA THR A 252 -7.39 -11.02 -12.15
C THR A 252 -7.76 -11.47 -10.75
N THR A 253 -6.79 -11.68 -9.86
CA THR A 253 -7.09 -12.01 -8.44
C THR A 253 -7.70 -10.84 -7.68
N GLY A 254 -7.38 -9.60 -8.06
CA GLY A 254 -8.04 -8.40 -7.57
C GLY A 254 -9.53 -8.37 -7.94
N ILE A 255 -9.87 -8.70 -9.19
CA ILE A 255 -11.25 -8.80 -9.68
C ILE A 255 -11.99 -9.91 -8.93
N ALA A 256 -11.43 -11.12 -8.88
CA ALA A 256 -12.04 -12.26 -8.20
C ALA A 256 -12.32 -11.98 -6.71
N LEU A 257 -11.41 -11.29 -6.02
CA LEU A 257 -11.61 -10.89 -4.62
C LEU A 257 -12.81 -9.93 -4.46
N GLN A 258 -13.01 -8.99 -5.38
CA GLN A 258 -14.16 -8.09 -5.33
C GLN A 258 -15.46 -8.78 -5.77
N MET A 259 -15.41 -9.73 -6.70
CA MET A 259 -16.53 -10.62 -7.04
C MET A 259 -16.98 -11.41 -5.81
N ALA A 260 -16.03 -11.99 -5.06
CA ALA A 260 -16.35 -12.64 -3.80
C ALA A 260 -17.04 -11.70 -2.81
N LEU A 261 -16.51 -10.49 -2.60
CA LEU A 261 -17.12 -9.50 -1.70
C LEU A 261 -18.54 -9.11 -2.12
N LEU A 262 -18.78 -8.89 -3.41
CA LEU A 262 -20.12 -8.62 -3.95
C LEU A 262 -21.08 -9.78 -3.66
N HIS A 263 -20.64 -11.01 -3.88
CA HIS A 263 -21.44 -12.20 -3.60
C HIS A 263 -21.75 -12.37 -2.11
N ILE A 264 -20.78 -12.10 -1.22
CA ILE A 264 -21.00 -12.07 0.23
C ILE A 264 -22.08 -11.04 0.59
N LYS A 265 -21.97 -9.81 0.08
CA LYS A 265 -22.90 -8.72 0.37
C LYS A 265 -24.32 -8.96 -0.17
N THR A 266 -24.47 -9.89 -1.10
CA THR A 266 -25.75 -10.27 -1.71
C THR A 266 -26.18 -11.69 -1.37
N ASN A 267 -25.63 -12.27 -0.30
CA ASN A 267 -25.94 -13.59 0.26
C ASN A 267 -25.75 -14.78 -0.72
N LYS A 268 -24.90 -14.63 -1.73
CA LYS A 268 -24.54 -15.68 -2.70
C LYS A 268 -23.29 -16.42 -2.22
N ASN A 269 -23.37 -17.04 -1.04
CA ASN A 269 -22.19 -17.56 -0.33
C ASN A 269 -21.47 -18.68 -1.11
N THR A 270 -22.20 -19.51 -1.86
CA THR A 270 -21.59 -20.57 -2.68
C THR A 270 -20.65 -19.99 -3.75
N THR A 271 -21.11 -18.99 -4.51
CA THR A 271 -20.27 -18.34 -5.52
C THR A 271 -19.13 -17.55 -4.88
N ALA A 272 -19.37 -16.90 -3.74
CA ALA A 272 -18.30 -16.25 -2.98
C ALA A 272 -17.17 -17.22 -2.62
N ARG A 273 -17.48 -18.43 -2.14
CA ARG A 273 -16.49 -19.47 -1.81
C ARG A 273 -15.65 -19.89 -3.01
N ILE A 274 -16.26 -20.00 -4.19
CA ILE A 274 -15.55 -20.35 -5.43
C ILE A 274 -14.51 -19.28 -5.77
N TYR A 275 -14.90 -18.00 -5.79
CA TYR A 275 -13.97 -16.90 -6.07
C TYR A 275 -12.85 -16.79 -5.02
N LEU A 276 -13.17 -16.94 -3.74
CA LEU A 276 -12.17 -16.92 -2.67
C LEU A 276 -11.17 -18.07 -2.82
N SER A 277 -11.65 -19.27 -3.13
CA SER A 277 -10.81 -20.44 -3.35
C SER A 277 -9.88 -20.26 -4.55
N ALA A 278 -10.38 -19.68 -5.64
CA ALA A 278 -9.57 -19.36 -6.81
C ALA A 278 -8.42 -18.39 -6.46
N VAL A 279 -8.68 -17.34 -5.66
CA VAL A 279 -7.63 -16.41 -5.19
C VAL A 279 -6.61 -17.12 -4.29
N ILE A 280 -7.06 -17.95 -3.35
CA ILE A 280 -6.20 -18.67 -2.41
C ILE A 280 -5.24 -19.63 -3.15
N ASN A 281 -5.77 -20.35 -4.15
CA ASN A 281 -5.07 -21.42 -4.85
C ASN A 281 -4.33 -20.95 -6.11
N CYS A 282 -4.44 -19.68 -6.50
CA CYS A 282 -3.71 -19.13 -7.64
C CYS A 282 -2.18 -19.31 -7.47
N PRO A 283 -1.44 -19.88 -8.44
CA PRO A 283 0.01 -20.01 -8.35
C PRO A 283 0.69 -18.67 -8.07
N ASP A 284 1.68 -18.67 -7.16
CA ASP A 284 2.35 -17.44 -6.72
C ASP A 284 3.80 -17.73 -6.29
N ALA A 285 4.60 -18.26 -7.21
CA ALA A 285 5.99 -18.63 -6.94
C ALA A 285 6.83 -17.42 -6.47
N ALA A 286 6.47 -16.22 -6.91
CA ALA A 286 7.14 -14.97 -6.54
C ALA A 286 6.60 -14.33 -5.24
N GLY A 287 5.54 -14.86 -4.63
CA GLY A 287 4.95 -14.33 -3.40
C GLY A 287 4.23 -12.97 -3.52
N VAL A 288 3.92 -12.53 -4.74
CA VAL A 288 3.33 -11.20 -5.01
C VAL A 288 1.84 -11.12 -4.64
N LEU A 289 1.19 -12.27 -4.41
CA LEU A 289 -0.21 -12.37 -4.02
C LEU A 289 -0.41 -12.65 -2.53
N ALA A 290 0.66 -12.71 -1.72
CA ALA A 290 0.59 -13.08 -0.30
C ALA A 290 -0.51 -12.34 0.48
N ASN A 291 -0.59 -11.01 0.33
CA ASN A 291 -1.62 -10.20 1.00
C ASN A 291 -3.04 -10.48 0.48
N ARG A 292 -3.22 -10.68 -0.83
CA ARG A 292 -4.53 -11.01 -1.42
C ARG A 292 -5.02 -12.38 -0.97
N LYS A 293 -4.12 -13.37 -0.95
CA LYS A 293 -4.40 -14.71 -0.43
C LYS A 293 -4.80 -14.66 1.04
N LEU A 294 -4.10 -13.87 1.87
CA LEU A 294 -4.47 -13.67 3.26
C LEU A 294 -5.86 -13.03 3.41
N GLN A 295 -6.17 -12.00 2.62
CA GLN A 295 -7.50 -11.40 2.59
C GLN A 295 -8.59 -12.42 2.21
N ALA A 296 -8.35 -13.23 1.17
CA ALA A 296 -9.28 -14.25 0.75
C ALA A 296 -9.51 -15.34 1.82
N LYS A 297 -8.43 -15.81 2.48
CA LYS A 297 -8.52 -16.75 3.61
C LYS A 297 -9.36 -16.17 4.76
N ASN A 298 -9.13 -14.91 5.10
CA ASN A 298 -9.88 -14.24 6.17
C ASN A 298 -11.36 -14.09 5.85
N LEU A 299 -11.72 -13.80 4.59
CA LEU A 299 -13.11 -13.75 4.15
C LEU A 299 -13.76 -15.12 4.13
N LEU A 300 -13.04 -16.16 3.68
CA LEU A 300 -13.53 -17.53 3.65
C LEU A 300 -13.86 -18.03 5.06
N LYS A 301 -12.94 -17.79 6.02
CA LYS A 301 -13.17 -18.11 7.43
C LYS A 301 -14.43 -17.45 7.99
N LYS A 302 -14.67 -16.17 7.67
CA LYS A 302 -15.89 -15.45 8.10
C LYS A 302 -17.19 -16.05 7.54
N LEU A 303 -17.14 -16.71 6.38
CA LEU A 303 -18.30 -17.41 5.82
C LEU A 303 -18.53 -18.79 6.44
N GLU A 304 -17.50 -19.36 7.07
CA GLU A 304 -17.52 -20.68 7.72
C GLU A 304 -17.85 -20.60 9.20
N GLU A 305 -17.66 -19.44 9.82
CA GLU A 305 -18.14 -19.18 11.17
C GLU A 305 -19.68 -19.28 11.18
N PRO A 306 -20.28 -20.13 12.05
CA PRO A 306 -21.73 -20.20 12.16
C PRO A 306 -22.26 -18.81 12.50
N SER A 307 -23.28 -18.37 11.77
CA SER A 307 -23.99 -17.13 12.07
C SER A 307 -24.40 -17.18 13.53
N LYS A 308 -23.83 -16.30 14.36
CA LYS A 308 -24.39 -16.00 15.66
C LYS A 308 -25.74 -15.34 15.39
N GLU A 309 -26.79 -16.15 15.34
CA GLU A 309 -28.17 -15.67 15.31
C GLU A 309 -28.39 -14.81 16.57
N ASN A 310 -28.74 -13.55 16.34
CA ASN A 310 -29.41 -12.68 17.31
C ASN A 310 -30.90 -12.71 16.98
#